data_AF-A0A432R7S3-F1
#
_entry.id   AF-A0A432R7S3-F1
#
_cell.length_a   1.000
_cell.length_b   1.000
_cell.length_c   1.000
_cell.angle_alpha   90.00
_cell.angle_beta   90.00
_cell.angle_gamma   90.00
#
_symmetry.space_group_name_H-M   'P 1'
#
loop_
_entity.id
_entity.type
_entity.pdbx_description
1 polymer ?
#
loop_
_entity_poly.entity_id
_entity_poly.type
_entity_poly.pdbx_seq_one_letter_code
_entity_poly.pdbx_strand_id
1 'polypeptide(L)'
;MVKNIIAGLLCVSTFALAGSTVKLKVPPKELDKYYPPNSEQPVFLYNMYGLSTAFTGIFVNIKEGDWDNAKKWAVKLKEGYLKIGQMVPKWDKGLRKKEIEALVKAVEEKNTSKVQKYAQIIGKTCSGCHARYQLPAKIKYHYPSFDLVSLEDPVSGMEYNIHDYMKKMTNDYKLTKIYTTEGDFKKASKSAKNFAKRFMAISQSCSECHTNKIVEDVYFGKQTQENINKLKKAIMAKDSKTVFKTLGELGGTCYKCHNVHEIPAMLKEKFEDDH
;
A
#
# COMPACT_ATOMS: atom_id res chain seq x y z
N MET A 1 44.69 -50.20 32.43
CA MET A 1 44.43 -49.44 31.18
C MET A 1 43.08 -48.76 31.33
N VAL A 2 43.05 -47.51 31.81
CA VAL A 2 41.82 -46.75 32.10
C VAL A 2 41.51 -45.88 30.89
N LYS A 3 40.36 -46.11 30.24
CA LYS A 3 39.87 -45.32 29.11
C LYS A 3 39.08 -44.13 29.65
N ASN A 4 39.64 -42.93 29.52
CA ASN A 4 38.91 -41.67 29.75
C ASN A 4 38.03 -41.37 28.53
N ILE A 5 36.71 -41.29 28.74
CA ILE A 5 35.75 -40.79 27.75
C ILE A 5 35.53 -39.31 28.06
N ILE A 6 36.03 -38.43 27.19
CA ILE A 6 35.75 -37.00 27.23
C ILE A 6 34.40 -36.78 26.52
N ALA A 7 33.37 -36.45 27.28
CA ALA A 7 32.08 -36.00 26.76
C ALA A 7 32.20 -34.51 26.39
N GLY A 8 32.29 -34.22 25.09
CA GLY A 8 32.25 -32.86 24.55
C GLY A 8 30.82 -32.32 24.56
N LEU A 9 30.57 -31.30 25.38
CA LEU A 9 29.32 -30.56 25.42
C LEU A 9 29.23 -29.65 24.17
N LEU A 10 28.44 -30.07 23.17
CA LEU A 10 28.10 -29.24 22.02
C LEU A 10 27.07 -28.18 22.42
N CYS A 11 27.56 -26.97 22.77
CA CYS A 11 26.73 -25.78 22.85
C CYS A 11 26.25 -25.42 21.44
N VAL A 12 25.03 -25.78 21.10
CA VAL A 12 24.33 -25.28 19.92
C VAL A 12 23.92 -23.83 20.21
N SER A 13 24.74 -22.88 19.76
CA SER A 13 24.38 -21.47 19.74
C SER A 13 23.29 -21.25 18.69
N THR A 14 22.06 -21.07 19.16
CA THR A 14 20.95 -20.56 18.34
C THR A 14 21.24 -19.11 17.96
N PHE A 15 21.80 -18.90 16.77
CA PHE A 15 21.78 -17.58 16.15
C PHE A 15 20.32 -17.24 15.82
N ALA A 16 19.69 -16.46 16.69
CA ALA A 16 18.48 -15.75 16.32
C ALA A 16 18.83 -14.79 15.18
N LEU A 17 18.45 -15.13 13.96
CA LEU A 17 18.41 -14.19 12.84
C LEU A 17 17.40 -13.11 13.22
N ALA A 18 17.88 -12.01 13.82
CA ALA A 18 17.10 -10.80 13.99
C ALA A 18 16.77 -10.30 12.58
N GLY A 19 15.61 -10.68 12.06
CA GLY A 19 15.08 -10.15 10.81
C GLY A 19 15.11 -8.63 10.89
N SER A 20 15.58 -7.98 9.84
CA SER A 20 15.64 -6.53 9.75
C SER A 20 14.25 -5.95 10.02
N THR A 21 14.06 -5.30 11.17
CA THR A 21 12.77 -4.70 11.52
C THR A 21 12.58 -3.42 10.69
N VAL A 22 11.55 -3.39 9.85
CA VAL A 22 11.18 -2.19 9.10
C VAL A 22 10.46 -1.24 10.06
N LYS A 23 11.13 -0.16 10.47
CA LYS A 23 10.51 0.92 11.26
C LYS A 23 9.98 2.00 10.32
N LEU A 24 8.67 2.02 10.12
CA LEU A 24 8.01 3.09 9.38
C LEU A 24 7.97 4.36 10.22
N LYS A 25 8.31 5.50 9.61
CA LYS A 25 8.21 6.82 10.24
C LYS A 25 6.84 7.43 9.96
N VAL A 26 6.16 7.92 10.99
CA VAL A 26 4.94 8.70 10.81
C VAL A 26 5.29 10.01 10.09
N PRO A 27 4.60 10.37 8.98
CA PRO A 27 4.79 11.66 8.35
C PRO A 27 4.48 12.81 9.34
N PRO A 28 5.22 13.93 9.30
CA PRO A 28 4.92 15.08 10.15
C PRO A 28 3.48 15.58 9.93
N LYS A 29 2.77 15.90 11.01
CA LYS A 29 1.38 16.42 11.01
C LYS A 29 1.22 17.68 10.16
N GLU A 30 2.29 18.47 10.00
CA GLU A 30 2.33 19.64 9.13
C GLU A 30 1.98 19.31 7.67
N LEU A 31 2.21 18.08 7.22
CA LEU A 31 1.84 17.63 5.87
C LEU A 31 0.34 17.54 5.66
N ASP A 32 -0.46 17.31 6.71
CA ASP A 32 -1.91 17.12 6.61
C ASP A 32 -2.58 18.30 5.88
N LYS A 33 -2.05 19.52 6.04
CA LYS A 33 -2.54 20.76 5.40
C LYS A 33 -2.44 20.78 3.88
N TYR A 34 -1.64 19.88 3.29
CA TYR A 34 -1.34 19.88 1.86
C TYR A 34 -1.89 18.66 1.13
N TYR A 35 -2.75 17.88 1.79
CA TYR A 35 -3.44 16.74 1.21
C TYR A 35 -4.95 16.80 1.53
N PRO A 36 -5.79 16.20 0.68
CA PRO A 36 -7.19 15.98 1.02
C PRO A 36 -7.35 15.22 2.35
N PRO A 37 -8.39 15.54 3.15
CA PRO A 37 -9.46 16.51 2.87
C PRO A 37 -9.12 17.97 3.24
N ASN A 38 -8.00 18.25 3.92
CA ASN A 38 -7.68 19.61 4.39
C ASN A 38 -7.20 20.56 3.27
N SER A 39 -6.90 20.00 2.10
CA SER A 39 -6.59 20.73 0.87
C SER A 39 -7.37 20.09 -0.27
N GLU A 40 -7.91 20.89 -1.18
CA GLU A 40 -8.63 20.38 -2.37
C GLU A 40 -7.76 19.50 -3.27
N GLN A 41 -6.44 19.72 -3.23
CA GLN A 41 -5.46 19.01 -4.05
C GLN A 41 -4.23 18.61 -3.22
N PRO A 42 -3.46 17.58 -3.62
CA PRO A 42 -2.24 17.16 -2.93
C PRO A 42 -1.05 18.11 -3.25
N VAL A 43 -1.10 19.35 -2.75
CA VAL A 43 -0.17 20.43 -3.08
C VAL A 43 1.30 20.06 -2.81
N PHE A 44 1.58 19.31 -1.73
CA PHE A 44 2.96 18.87 -1.44
C PHE A 44 3.47 17.90 -2.50
N LEU A 45 2.63 16.97 -2.97
CA LEU A 45 2.98 16.03 -4.02
C LEU A 45 3.28 16.74 -5.34
N TYR A 46 2.49 17.77 -5.68
CA TYR A 46 2.75 18.57 -6.88
C TYR A 46 4.09 19.30 -6.82
N ASN A 47 4.50 19.79 -5.65
CA ASN A 47 5.86 20.29 -5.45
C ASN A 47 6.92 19.20 -5.71
N MET A 48 6.67 17.95 -5.29
CA MET A 48 7.60 16.83 -5.56
C MET A 48 7.70 16.50 -7.05
N TYR A 49 6.59 16.54 -7.79
CA TYR A 49 6.62 16.38 -9.25
C TYR A 49 7.34 17.52 -9.95
N GLY A 50 7.12 18.77 -9.51
CA GLY A 50 7.85 19.94 -10.00
C GLY A 50 9.35 19.81 -9.78
N LEU A 51 9.77 19.37 -8.59
CA LEU A 51 11.16 19.08 -8.26
C LEU A 51 11.77 18.02 -9.17
N SER A 52 11.10 16.88 -9.35
CA SER A 52 11.58 15.81 -10.23
C SER A 52 11.73 16.31 -11.67
N THR A 53 10.76 17.06 -12.17
CA THR A 53 10.77 17.62 -13.52
C THR A 53 11.92 18.61 -13.69
N ALA A 54 12.09 19.52 -12.74
CA ALA A 54 13.16 20.51 -12.76
C ALA A 54 14.55 19.87 -12.68
N PHE A 55 14.71 18.84 -11.83
CA PHE A 55 15.97 18.10 -11.73
C PHE A 55 16.36 17.47 -13.07
N THR A 56 15.43 16.78 -13.73
CA THR A 56 15.62 16.22 -15.08
C THR A 56 15.88 17.32 -16.11
N GLY A 57 15.13 18.42 -16.04
CA GLY A 57 15.22 19.54 -16.98
C GLY A 57 16.62 20.16 -17.03
N ILE A 58 17.34 20.24 -15.91
CA ILE A 58 18.73 20.70 -15.89
C ILE A 58 19.59 19.83 -16.82
N PHE A 59 19.54 18.52 -16.67
CA PHE A 59 20.43 17.60 -17.39
C PHE A 59 20.09 17.45 -18.86
N VAL A 60 18.79 17.44 -19.21
CA VAL A 60 18.35 17.39 -20.61
C VAL A 60 18.88 18.62 -21.36
N ASN A 61 18.69 19.81 -20.80
CA ASN A 61 19.10 21.06 -21.45
C ASN A 61 20.64 21.20 -21.50
N ILE A 62 21.37 20.77 -20.46
CA ILE A 62 22.85 20.72 -20.49
C ILE A 62 23.33 19.81 -21.62
N LYS A 63 22.70 18.64 -21.80
CA LYS A 63 23.06 17.69 -22.87
C LYS A 63 22.83 18.29 -24.26
N GLU A 64 21.81 19.11 -24.42
CA GLU A 64 21.48 19.83 -25.65
C GLU A 64 22.30 21.11 -25.85
N GLY A 65 23.13 21.50 -24.86
CA GLY A 65 23.89 22.75 -24.88
C GLY A 65 23.07 24.00 -24.57
N ASP A 66 21.79 23.85 -24.23
CA ASP A 66 20.88 24.95 -23.87
C ASP A 66 21.06 25.34 -22.40
N TRP A 67 22.11 26.09 -22.12
CA TRP A 67 22.45 26.51 -20.76
C TRP A 67 21.45 27.51 -20.17
N ASP A 68 20.74 28.27 -21.00
CA ASP A 68 19.75 29.24 -20.54
C ASP A 68 18.51 28.54 -19.98
N ASN A 69 18.01 27.52 -20.67
CA ASN A 69 16.93 26.71 -20.14
C ASN A 69 17.39 25.79 -18.99
N ALA A 70 18.63 25.26 -19.03
CA ALA A 70 19.20 24.55 -17.89
C ALA A 70 19.20 25.42 -16.62
N LYS A 71 19.59 26.69 -16.74
CA LYS A 71 19.55 27.67 -15.64
C LYS A 71 18.13 27.89 -15.12
N LYS A 72 17.14 28.09 -16.00
CA LYS A 72 15.73 28.24 -15.59
C LYS A 72 15.26 27.03 -14.78
N TRP A 73 15.60 25.82 -15.22
CA TRP A 73 15.27 24.59 -14.47
C TRP A 73 16.02 24.49 -13.14
N ALA A 74 17.28 24.90 -13.07
CA ALA A 74 18.04 24.93 -11.83
C ALA A 74 17.42 25.88 -10.79
N VAL A 75 16.95 27.06 -11.22
CA VAL A 75 16.25 28.01 -10.34
C VAL A 75 14.92 27.43 -9.85
N LYS A 76 14.11 26.84 -10.75
CA LYS A 76 12.85 26.16 -10.36
C LYS A 76 13.09 25.03 -9.36
N LEU A 77 14.14 24.24 -9.55
CA LEU A 77 14.53 23.20 -8.61
C LEU A 77 14.86 23.80 -7.24
N LYS A 78 15.64 24.88 -7.19
CA LYS A 78 15.99 25.57 -5.94
C LYS A 78 14.75 26.06 -5.20
N GLU A 79 13.86 26.74 -5.90
CA GLU A 79 12.61 27.27 -5.31
C GLU A 79 11.76 26.15 -4.72
N GLY A 80 11.47 25.11 -5.49
CA GLY A 80 10.70 23.96 -5.01
C GLY A 80 11.38 23.23 -3.85
N TYR A 81 12.71 23.19 -3.82
CA TYR A 81 13.48 22.47 -2.81
C TYR A 81 13.45 23.22 -1.48
N LEU A 82 13.62 24.54 -1.51
CA LEU A 82 13.51 25.38 -0.32
C LEU A 82 12.07 25.46 0.20
N LYS A 83 11.09 25.39 -0.71
CA LYS A 83 9.66 25.33 -0.35
C LYS A 83 9.32 24.12 0.52
N ILE A 84 10.08 23.02 0.46
CA ILE A 84 9.92 21.87 1.37
C ILE A 84 10.02 22.32 2.83
N GLY A 85 11.02 23.14 3.17
CA GLY A 85 11.25 23.62 4.53
C GLY A 85 10.20 24.63 4.98
N GLN A 86 9.63 25.39 4.05
CA GLN A 86 8.49 26.27 4.33
C GLN A 86 7.22 25.47 4.61
N MET A 87 6.96 24.45 3.79
CA MET A 87 5.77 23.61 3.92
C MET A 87 5.83 22.73 5.17
N VAL A 88 7.01 22.16 5.45
CA VAL A 88 7.27 21.26 6.58
C VAL A 88 8.50 21.77 7.35
N PRO A 89 8.33 22.73 8.29
CA PRO A 89 9.43 23.35 9.04
C PRO A 89 10.37 22.37 9.72
N LYS A 90 9.86 21.22 10.18
CA LYS A 90 10.67 20.15 10.77
C LYS A 90 11.73 19.59 9.82
N TRP A 91 11.54 19.67 8.51
CA TRP A 91 12.48 19.19 7.50
C TRP A 91 13.47 20.25 7.03
N ASP A 92 13.25 21.53 7.36
CA ASP A 92 14.05 22.65 6.89
C ASP A 92 15.55 22.49 7.24
N LYS A 93 15.85 22.05 8.47
CA LYS A 93 17.22 21.78 8.92
C LYS A 93 17.92 20.67 8.14
N GLY A 94 17.16 19.77 7.53
CA GLY A 94 17.68 18.67 6.71
C GLY A 94 18.06 19.10 5.29
N LEU A 95 17.63 20.27 4.83
CA LEU A 95 17.84 20.74 3.47
C LEU A 95 19.27 21.25 3.26
N ARG A 96 19.87 20.84 2.14
CA ARG A 96 21.20 21.25 1.68
C ARG A 96 21.14 22.59 0.96
N LYS A 97 20.83 23.65 1.72
CA LYS A 97 20.53 25.01 1.20
C LYS A 97 21.72 25.62 0.43
N LYS A 98 22.93 25.46 0.97
CA LYS A 98 24.15 25.97 0.32
C LYS A 98 24.44 25.24 -0.99
N GLU A 99 24.21 23.94 -1.02
CA GLU A 99 24.51 23.10 -2.18
C GLU A 99 23.49 23.27 -3.30
N ILE A 100 22.22 23.56 -2.98
CA ILE A 100 21.23 23.85 -4.03
C ILE A 100 21.51 25.21 -4.68
N GLU A 101 22.00 26.20 -3.91
CA GLU A 101 22.49 27.46 -4.48
C GLU A 101 23.75 27.26 -5.32
N ALA A 102 24.68 26.43 -4.84
CA ALA A 102 25.90 26.12 -5.58
C ALA A 102 25.61 25.33 -6.87
N LEU A 103 24.56 24.51 -6.91
CA LEU A 103 24.09 23.87 -8.14
C LEU A 103 23.65 24.90 -9.18
N VAL A 104 22.85 25.90 -8.79
CA VAL A 104 22.43 26.97 -9.71
C VAL A 104 23.65 27.71 -10.26
N LYS A 105 24.58 28.12 -9.40
CA LYS A 105 25.82 28.80 -9.82
C LYS A 105 26.65 27.94 -10.77
N ALA A 106 26.76 26.64 -10.50
CA ALA A 106 27.49 25.72 -11.37
C ALA A 106 26.87 25.62 -12.78
N VAL A 107 25.55 25.68 -12.89
CA VAL A 107 24.85 25.74 -14.18
C VAL A 107 25.12 27.07 -14.89
N GLU A 108 25.10 28.19 -14.16
CA GLU A 108 25.44 29.52 -14.71
C GLU A 108 26.88 29.59 -15.23
N GLU A 109 27.82 28.99 -14.50
CA GLU A 109 29.23 28.87 -14.90
C GLU A 109 29.47 27.85 -16.02
N LYS A 110 28.42 27.14 -16.47
CA LYS A 110 28.50 26.02 -17.43
C LYS A 110 29.49 24.93 -17.00
N ASN A 111 29.70 24.78 -15.69
CA ASN A 111 30.69 23.87 -15.10
C ASN A 111 30.06 22.50 -14.83
N THR A 112 30.13 21.62 -15.83
CA THR A 112 29.53 20.27 -15.78
C THR A 112 29.98 19.43 -14.58
N SER A 113 31.26 19.51 -14.19
CA SER A 113 31.79 18.79 -13.03
C SER A 113 31.17 19.27 -11.72
N LYS A 114 31.06 20.59 -11.52
CA LYS A 114 30.37 21.16 -10.35
C LYS A 114 28.88 20.84 -10.37
N VAL A 115 28.21 20.91 -11.52
CA VAL A 115 26.79 20.54 -11.67
C VAL A 115 26.58 19.10 -11.19
N GLN A 116 27.37 18.16 -11.70
CA GLN A 116 27.26 16.75 -11.31
C GLN A 116 27.48 16.56 -9.80
N LYS A 117 28.52 17.18 -9.24
CA LYS A 117 28.82 17.11 -7.81
C LYS A 117 27.65 17.59 -6.94
N TYR A 118 27.13 18.79 -7.20
CA TYR A 118 26.05 19.34 -6.36
C TYR A 118 24.72 18.62 -6.57
N ALA A 119 24.41 18.22 -7.81
CA ALA A 119 23.22 17.43 -8.09
C ALA A 119 23.24 16.08 -7.38
N GLN A 120 24.39 15.41 -7.27
CA GLN A 120 24.53 14.18 -6.47
C GLN A 120 24.23 14.41 -4.98
N ILE A 121 24.68 15.53 -4.40
CA ILE A 121 24.42 15.87 -2.99
C ILE A 121 22.93 16.13 -2.76
N ILE A 122 22.29 16.88 -3.66
CA ILE A 122 20.85 17.13 -3.60
C ILE A 122 20.07 15.82 -3.79
N GLY A 123 20.43 15.03 -4.79
CA GLY A 123 19.83 13.72 -5.06
C GLY A 123 19.89 12.76 -3.88
N LYS A 124 21.03 12.71 -3.16
CA LYS A 124 21.16 11.93 -1.91
C LYS A 124 20.22 12.42 -0.80
N THR A 125 19.95 13.72 -0.74
CA THR A 125 19.00 14.27 0.24
C THR A 125 17.57 13.90 -0.13
N CYS A 126 17.22 13.97 -1.42
CA CYS A 126 15.92 13.51 -1.93
C CYS A 126 15.69 12.03 -1.62
N SER A 127 16.64 11.15 -1.98
CA SER A 127 16.52 9.71 -1.76
C SER A 127 16.45 9.35 -0.28
N GLY A 128 17.25 10.00 0.58
CA GLY A 128 17.21 9.80 2.02
C GLY A 128 15.90 10.28 2.67
N CYS A 129 15.25 11.30 2.13
CA CYS A 129 13.90 11.70 2.57
C CYS A 129 12.86 10.68 2.11
N HIS A 130 12.89 10.29 0.82
CA HIS A 130 11.94 9.34 0.24
C HIS A 130 11.99 7.98 0.93
N ALA A 131 13.19 7.46 1.21
CA ALA A 131 13.36 6.18 1.91
C ALA A 131 12.69 6.14 3.29
N ARG A 132 12.53 7.30 3.95
CA ARG A 132 11.94 7.40 5.29
C ARG A 132 10.45 7.71 5.27
N TYR A 133 10.01 8.59 4.38
CA TYR A 133 8.68 9.18 4.47
C TYR A 133 7.79 8.95 3.26
N GLN A 134 8.32 8.50 2.11
CA GLN A 134 7.50 8.37 0.90
C GLN A 134 6.43 7.29 1.06
N LEU A 135 6.79 6.09 1.54
CA LEU A 135 5.82 5.03 1.76
C LEU A 135 4.76 5.43 2.81
N PRO A 136 5.14 5.88 4.03
CA PRO A 136 4.16 6.33 5.02
C PRO A 136 3.25 7.47 4.53
N ALA A 137 3.79 8.45 3.78
CA ALA A 137 2.97 9.52 3.21
C ALA A 137 2.00 9.03 2.13
N LYS A 138 2.42 8.06 1.30
CA LYS A 138 1.53 7.44 0.31
C LYS A 138 0.39 6.69 1.00
N ILE A 139 0.70 5.87 2.00
CA ILE A 139 -0.33 5.14 2.76
C ILE A 139 -1.28 6.12 3.45
N LYS A 140 -0.76 7.10 4.20
CA LYS A 140 -1.61 8.03 4.96
C LYS A 140 -2.54 8.86 4.07
N TYR A 141 -2.02 9.44 2.99
CA TYR A 141 -2.73 10.46 2.21
C TYR A 141 -3.33 10.00 0.88
N HIS A 142 -2.93 8.86 0.34
CA HIS A 142 -3.41 8.38 -0.97
C HIS A 142 -4.19 7.07 -0.89
N TYR A 143 -4.05 6.34 0.21
CA TYR A 143 -4.86 5.16 0.43
C TYR A 143 -6.16 5.58 1.16
N PRO A 144 -7.34 5.15 0.69
CA PRO A 144 -8.61 5.49 1.33
C PRO A 144 -8.71 4.83 2.71
N SER A 145 -9.44 5.47 3.64
CA SER A 145 -9.77 4.82 4.91
C SER A 145 -10.92 3.84 4.68
N PHE A 146 -10.78 2.63 5.20
CA PHE A 146 -11.80 1.59 5.12
C PHE A 146 -12.90 1.81 6.17
N ASP A 147 -12.69 2.68 7.16
CA ASP A 147 -13.72 3.08 8.13
C ASP A 147 -14.89 3.84 7.49
N LEU A 148 -14.65 4.44 6.32
CA LEU A 148 -15.66 5.15 5.55
C LEU A 148 -16.50 4.21 4.66
N VAL A 149 -16.11 2.94 4.57
CA VAL A 149 -16.76 1.96 3.69
C VAL A 149 -17.82 1.20 4.46
N SER A 150 -19.05 1.28 3.93
CA SER A 150 -20.24 0.67 4.53
C SER A 150 -21.00 -0.13 3.48
N LEU A 151 -21.52 -1.30 3.88
CA LEU A 151 -22.15 -2.25 2.98
C LEU A 151 -23.48 -2.73 3.53
N GLU A 152 -24.51 -2.74 2.68
CA GLU A 152 -25.75 -3.44 2.98
C GLU A 152 -25.52 -4.96 2.90
N ASP A 153 -25.79 -5.67 3.99
CA ASP A 153 -25.71 -7.12 4.02
C ASP A 153 -26.95 -7.76 3.38
N PRO A 154 -26.83 -8.43 2.21
CA PRO A 154 -27.97 -9.01 1.50
C PRO A 154 -28.62 -10.21 2.20
N VAL A 155 -28.10 -10.63 3.36
CA VAL A 155 -28.65 -11.69 4.19
C VAL A 155 -29.50 -11.15 5.33
N SER A 156 -29.08 -10.05 5.97
CA SER A 156 -29.82 -9.45 7.10
C SER A 156 -30.63 -8.20 6.72
N GLY A 157 -30.31 -7.56 5.59
CA GLY A 157 -30.84 -6.23 5.22
C GLY A 157 -30.30 -5.09 6.07
N MET A 158 -29.26 -5.35 6.88
CA MET A 158 -28.63 -4.34 7.75
C MET A 158 -27.37 -3.82 7.11
N GLU A 159 -27.07 -2.57 7.38
CA GLU A 159 -25.81 -1.94 7.00
C GLU A 159 -24.70 -2.27 8.01
N TYR A 160 -23.49 -2.55 7.53
CA TYR A 160 -22.31 -2.83 8.35
C TYR A 160 -21.09 -2.11 7.81
N ASN A 161 -20.19 -1.69 8.72
CA ASN A 161 -18.83 -1.34 8.34
C ASN A 161 -18.13 -2.56 7.70
N ILE A 162 -17.10 -2.29 6.90
CA ILE A 162 -16.40 -3.31 6.15
C ILE A 162 -15.78 -4.41 7.02
N HIS A 163 -15.29 -4.11 8.23
CA HIS A 163 -14.69 -5.12 9.12
C HIS A 163 -15.73 -6.13 9.62
N ASP A 164 -16.89 -5.65 10.07
CA ASP A 164 -17.99 -6.50 10.53
C ASP A 164 -18.59 -7.32 9.37
N TYR A 165 -18.70 -6.70 8.19
CA TYR A 165 -19.12 -7.38 6.98
C TYR A 165 -18.18 -8.55 6.63
N MET A 166 -16.87 -8.29 6.58
CA MET A 166 -15.83 -9.30 6.32
C MET A 166 -15.86 -10.43 7.34
N LYS A 167 -16.07 -10.12 8.62
CA LYS A 167 -16.21 -11.10 9.70
C LYS A 167 -17.42 -12.01 9.48
N LYS A 168 -18.58 -11.45 9.12
CA LYS A 168 -19.80 -12.24 8.82
C LYS A 168 -19.61 -13.14 7.61
N MET A 169 -19.09 -12.59 6.51
CA MET A 169 -18.80 -13.34 5.30
C MET A 169 -17.82 -14.50 5.58
N THR A 170 -16.74 -14.23 6.32
CA THR A 170 -15.75 -15.23 6.71
C THR A 170 -16.35 -16.31 7.62
N ASN A 171 -17.28 -15.94 8.50
CA ASN A 171 -17.98 -16.90 9.35
C ASN A 171 -18.86 -17.84 8.52
N ASP A 172 -19.61 -17.36 7.53
CA ASP A 172 -20.38 -18.26 6.64
C ASP A 172 -19.48 -19.20 5.84
N TYR A 173 -18.33 -18.69 5.36
CA TYR A 173 -17.33 -19.52 4.67
C TYR A 173 -16.86 -20.66 5.58
N LYS A 174 -16.48 -20.34 6.82
CA LYS A 174 -16.05 -21.32 7.83
C LYS A 174 -17.17 -22.30 8.19
N LEU A 175 -18.38 -21.81 8.44
CA LEU A 175 -19.54 -22.66 8.75
C LEU A 175 -19.90 -23.59 7.60
N THR A 176 -19.75 -23.15 6.35
CA THR A 176 -19.93 -24.03 5.19
C THR A 176 -18.96 -25.20 5.24
N LYS A 177 -17.68 -24.95 5.56
CA LYS A 177 -16.69 -26.03 5.73
C LYS A 177 -17.06 -26.96 6.88
N ILE A 178 -17.37 -26.41 8.05
CA ILE A 178 -17.68 -27.16 9.27
C ILE A 178 -18.87 -28.10 9.02
N TYR A 179 -20.00 -27.56 8.57
CA TYR A 179 -21.21 -28.37 8.35
C TYR A 179 -21.06 -29.38 7.22
N THR A 180 -20.23 -29.10 6.21
CA THR A 180 -19.90 -30.09 5.17
C THR A 180 -19.08 -31.24 5.73
N THR A 181 -18.11 -30.96 6.61
CA THR A 181 -17.33 -31.99 7.32
C THR A 181 -18.22 -32.86 8.20
N GLU A 182 -19.19 -32.26 8.87
CA GLU A 182 -20.16 -32.94 9.74
C GLU A 182 -21.27 -33.70 8.98
N GLY A 183 -21.35 -33.53 7.65
CA GLY A 183 -22.41 -34.12 6.83
C GLY A 183 -23.78 -33.44 6.97
N ASP A 184 -23.88 -32.32 7.71
CA ASP A 184 -25.10 -31.51 7.83
C ASP A 184 -25.28 -30.59 6.61
N PHE A 185 -25.62 -31.19 5.48
CA PHE A 185 -25.79 -30.46 4.22
C PHE A 185 -26.95 -29.45 4.24
N LYS A 186 -27.90 -29.58 5.17
CA LYS A 186 -28.96 -28.58 5.36
C LYS A 186 -28.36 -27.28 5.89
N LYS A 187 -27.57 -27.35 6.96
CA LYS A 187 -26.88 -26.18 7.50
C LYS A 187 -25.77 -25.69 6.57
N ALA A 188 -25.02 -26.59 5.95
CA ALA A 188 -23.99 -26.23 4.96
C ALA A 188 -24.60 -25.44 3.79
N SER A 189 -25.78 -25.83 3.30
CA SER A 189 -26.49 -25.12 2.24
C SER A 189 -26.91 -23.71 2.64
N LYS A 190 -27.40 -23.53 3.89
CA LYS A 190 -27.73 -22.20 4.40
C LYS A 190 -26.49 -21.30 4.45
N SER A 191 -25.41 -21.78 5.05
CA SER A 191 -24.16 -21.01 5.15
C SER A 191 -23.54 -20.72 3.78
N ALA A 192 -23.54 -21.69 2.86
CA ALA A 192 -23.00 -21.50 1.51
C ALA A 192 -23.78 -20.44 0.72
N LYS A 193 -25.10 -20.41 0.87
CA LYS A 193 -25.95 -19.38 0.24
C LYS A 193 -25.67 -17.99 0.83
N ASN A 194 -25.54 -17.89 2.15
CA ASN A 194 -25.22 -16.63 2.82
C ASN A 194 -23.83 -16.12 2.41
N PHE A 195 -22.82 -17.00 2.43
CA PHE A 195 -21.48 -16.70 1.95
C PHE A 195 -21.52 -16.21 0.50
N ALA A 196 -22.17 -16.94 -0.41
CA ALA A 196 -22.23 -16.56 -1.81
C ALA A 196 -22.90 -15.20 -2.04
N LYS A 197 -23.96 -14.88 -1.29
CA LYS A 197 -24.62 -13.57 -1.35
C LYS A 197 -23.67 -12.47 -0.88
N ARG A 198 -23.08 -12.62 0.32
CA ARG A 198 -22.17 -11.62 0.89
C ARG A 198 -20.91 -11.43 0.05
N PHE A 199 -20.35 -12.53 -0.43
CA PHE A 199 -19.14 -12.53 -1.26
C PHE A 199 -19.36 -11.81 -2.59
N MET A 200 -20.52 -11.95 -3.23
CA MET A 200 -20.79 -11.19 -4.46
C MET A 200 -21.13 -9.72 -4.18
N ALA A 201 -21.88 -9.45 -3.11
CA ALA A 201 -22.30 -8.09 -2.76
C ALA A 201 -21.14 -7.19 -2.30
N ILE A 202 -20.01 -7.77 -1.89
CA ILE A 202 -18.81 -6.99 -1.52
C ILE A 202 -18.25 -6.15 -2.68
N SER A 203 -18.60 -6.50 -3.93
CA SER A 203 -18.26 -5.69 -5.11
C SER A 203 -18.83 -4.26 -5.04
N GLN A 204 -19.90 -4.04 -4.26
CA GLN A 204 -20.49 -2.71 -4.05
C GLN A 204 -19.46 -1.70 -3.52
N SER A 205 -18.57 -2.13 -2.62
CA SER A 205 -17.55 -1.24 -2.05
C SER A 205 -16.43 -0.89 -3.03
N CYS A 206 -16.29 -1.60 -4.16
CA CYS A 206 -15.24 -1.30 -5.13
C CYS A 206 -15.40 0.11 -5.70
N SER A 207 -16.64 0.52 -5.97
CA SER A 207 -16.95 1.82 -6.58
C SER A 207 -16.69 3.02 -5.66
N GLU A 208 -16.61 2.80 -4.35
CA GLU A 208 -16.27 3.85 -3.39
C GLU A 208 -14.82 4.33 -3.53
N CYS A 209 -13.94 3.46 -4.05
CA CYS A 209 -12.51 3.75 -4.20
C CYS A 209 -12.03 3.71 -5.66
N HIS A 210 -12.75 3.03 -6.55
CA HIS A 210 -12.38 2.86 -7.94
C HIS A 210 -13.40 3.48 -8.88
N THR A 211 -12.91 4.25 -9.85
CA THR A 211 -13.74 4.88 -10.89
C THR A 211 -13.98 3.97 -12.10
N ASN A 212 -13.30 2.84 -12.19
CA ASN A 212 -13.36 1.92 -13.32
C ASN A 212 -13.82 0.53 -12.89
N LYS A 213 -14.89 0.03 -13.52
CA LYS A 213 -15.49 -1.30 -13.26
C LYS A 213 -14.62 -2.49 -13.63
N ILE A 214 -13.55 -2.31 -14.42
CA ILE A 214 -12.63 -3.41 -14.77
C ILE A 214 -12.06 -4.08 -13.50
N VAL A 215 -11.88 -3.33 -12.41
CA VAL A 215 -11.39 -3.90 -11.15
C VAL A 215 -12.37 -4.92 -10.58
N GLU A 216 -13.68 -4.67 -10.67
CA GLU A 216 -14.71 -5.60 -10.19
C GLU A 216 -14.65 -6.91 -11.00
N ASP A 217 -14.52 -6.83 -12.32
CA ASP A 217 -14.44 -7.99 -13.21
C ASP A 217 -13.22 -8.89 -12.93
N VAL A 218 -12.09 -8.30 -12.49
CA VAL A 218 -10.87 -9.06 -12.13
C VAL A 218 -11.13 -10.01 -10.95
N TYR A 219 -11.98 -9.62 -9.99
CA TYR A 219 -12.26 -10.40 -8.79
C TYR A 219 -13.58 -11.17 -8.88
N PHE A 220 -14.60 -10.59 -9.50
CA PHE A 220 -15.98 -11.06 -9.52
C PHE A 220 -16.48 -11.46 -10.92
N GLY A 221 -15.58 -11.52 -11.91
CA GLY A 221 -15.91 -11.94 -13.26
C GLY A 221 -16.30 -13.41 -13.39
N LYS A 222 -16.34 -13.89 -14.64
CA LYS A 222 -16.90 -15.20 -15.02
C LYS A 222 -16.41 -16.38 -14.17
N GLN A 223 -15.10 -16.47 -13.93
CA GLN A 223 -14.50 -17.56 -13.15
C GLN A 223 -15.04 -17.64 -11.72
N THR A 224 -15.21 -16.50 -11.07
CA THR A 224 -15.75 -16.41 -9.71
C THR A 224 -17.23 -16.79 -9.70
N GLN A 225 -18.00 -16.30 -10.68
CA GLN A 225 -19.41 -16.66 -10.82
C GLN A 225 -19.62 -18.16 -11.06
N GLU A 226 -18.77 -18.77 -11.89
CA GLU A 226 -18.75 -20.22 -12.12
C GLU A 226 -18.42 -20.99 -10.85
N ASN A 227 -17.44 -20.55 -10.06
CA ASN A 227 -17.09 -21.16 -8.78
C ASN A 227 -18.24 -21.06 -7.78
N ILE A 228 -18.94 -19.93 -7.69
CA ILE A 228 -20.14 -19.80 -6.85
C ILE A 228 -21.25 -20.77 -7.28
N ASN A 229 -21.47 -20.91 -8.59
CA ASN A 229 -22.47 -21.84 -9.11
C ASN A 229 -22.08 -23.30 -8.87
N LYS A 230 -20.80 -23.63 -9.01
CA LYS A 230 -20.23 -24.96 -8.72
C LYS A 230 -20.37 -25.30 -7.23
N LEU A 231 -20.13 -24.35 -6.33
CA LEU A 231 -20.35 -24.52 -4.89
C LEU A 231 -21.81 -24.87 -4.60
N LYS A 232 -22.76 -24.11 -5.17
CA LYS A 232 -24.20 -24.37 -5.00
C LYS A 232 -24.59 -25.77 -5.47
N LYS A 233 -24.13 -26.19 -6.66
CA LYS A 233 -24.40 -27.53 -7.21
C LYS A 233 -23.79 -28.64 -6.35
N ALA A 234 -22.55 -28.49 -5.90
CA ALA A 234 -21.86 -29.48 -5.08
C ALA A 234 -22.55 -29.71 -3.73
N ILE A 235 -23.01 -28.62 -3.09
CA ILE A 235 -23.81 -28.71 -1.86
C ILE A 235 -25.11 -29.47 -2.08
N MET A 236 -25.83 -29.21 -3.19
CA MET A 236 -27.09 -29.92 -3.51
C MET A 236 -26.85 -31.41 -3.78
N ALA A 237 -25.75 -31.73 -4.45
CA ALA A 237 -25.33 -33.11 -4.73
C ALA A 237 -24.72 -33.83 -3.51
N LYS A 238 -24.55 -33.13 -2.37
CA LYS A 238 -23.85 -33.63 -1.18
C LYS A 238 -22.41 -34.09 -1.46
N ASP A 239 -21.75 -33.45 -2.43
CA ASP A 239 -20.38 -33.76 -2.83
C ASP A 239 -19.38 -32.92 -2.04
N SER A 240 -18.98 -33.42 -0.86
CA SER A 240 -18.01 -32.74 0.02
C SER A 240 -16.68 -32.43 -0.66
N LYS A 241 -16.19 -33.31 -1.54
CA LYS A 241 -14.90 -33.13 -2.22
C LYS A 241 -14.94 -31.90 -3.12
N THR A 242 -16.00 -31.76 -3.92
CA THR A 242 -16.16 -30.60 -4.78
C THR A 242 -16.44 -29.33 -3.97
N VAL A 243 -17.19 -29.42 -2.88
CA VAL A 243 -17.39 -28.27 -1.97
C VAL A 243 -16.05 -27.73 -1.46
N PHE A 244 -15.19 -28.57 -0.89
CA PHE A 244 -13.90 -28.12 -0.37
C PHE A 244 -12.98 -27.58 -1.45
N LYS A 245 -12.93 -28.24 -2.62
CA LYS A 245 -12.15 -27.76 -3.77
C LYS A 245 -12.60 -26.35 -4.17
N THR A 246 -13.91 -26.13 -4.32
CA THR A 246 -14.44 -24.85 -4.77
C THR A 246 -14.36 -23.75 -3.71
N LEU A 247 -14.47 -24.08 -2.43
CA LEU A 247 -14.15 -23.13 -1.36
C LEU A 247 -12.68 -22.72 -1.41
N GLY A 248 -11.76 -23.65 -1.69
CA GLY A 248 -10.34 -23.33 -1.93
C GLY A 248 -10.13 -22.39 -3.12
N GLU A 249 -10.80 -22.65 -4.25
CA GLU A 249 -10.79 -21.78 -5.44
C GLU A 249 -11.29 -20.36 -5.11
N LEU A 250 -12.37 -20.24 -4.34
CA LEU A 250 -12.92 -18.96 -3.88
C LEU A 250 -12.01 -18.26 -2.85
N GLY A 251 -11.38 -19.02 -1.94
CA GLY A 251 -10.39 -18.51 -0.99
C GLY A 251 -9.17 -17.89 -1.68
N GLY A 252 -8.79 -18.38 -2.85
CA GLY A 252 -7.79 -17.74 -3.71
C GLY A 252 -8.17 -16.32 -4.13
N THR A 253 -9.46 -16.02 -4.26
CA THR A 253 -9.94 -14.65 -4.53
C THR A 253 -9.84 -13.77 -3.29
N CYS A 254 -10.19 -14.30 -2.10
CA CYS A 254 -9.99 -13.60 -0.83
C CYS A 254 -8.53 -13.17 -0.67
N TYR A 255 -7.59 -14.08 -0.95
CA TYR A 255 -6.14 -13.79 -0.87
C TYR A 255 -5.71 -12.64 -1.78
N LYS A 256 -6.24 -12.58 -3.01
CA LYS A 256 -5.93 -11.47 -3.93
C LYS A 256 -6.45 -10.14 -3.40
N CYS A 257 -7.67 -10.10 -2.85
CA CYS A 257 -8.21 -8.88 -2.26
C CYS A 257 -7.40 -8.44 -1.05
N HIS A 258 -7.05 -9.35 -0.15
CA HIS A 258 -6.34 -9.05 1.08
C HIS A 258 -4.92 -8.51 0.81
N ASN A 259 -4.19 -9.10 -0.14
CA ASN A 259 -2.86 -8.61 -0.50
C ASN A 259 -2.86 -7.18 -1.05
N VAL A 260 -3.94 -6.80 -1.74
CA VAL A 260 -4.06 -5.45 -2.33
C VAL A 260 -4.61 -4.46 -1.32
N HIS A 261 -5.60 -4.88 -0.51
CA HIS A 261 -6.39 -3.96 0.28
C HIS A 261 -6.15 -4.01 1.79
N GLU A 262 -6.01 -5.20 2.37
CA GLU A 262 -5.92 -5.37 3.83
C GLU A 262 -4.60 -4.80 4.36
N ILE A 263 -3.48 -5.11 3.71
CA ILE A 263 -2.15 -4.68 4.19
C ILE A 263 -2.03 -3.13 4.21
N PRO A 264 -2.38 -2.39 3.13
CA PRO A 264 -2.34 -0.94 3.18
C PRO A 264 -3.37 -0.33 4.13
N ALA A 265 -4.57 -0.93 4.28
CA ALA A 265 -5.58 -0.48 5.23
C ALA A 265 -5.06 -0.57 6.67
N MET A 266 -4.53 -1.73 7.08
CA MET A 266 -3.93 -1.92 8.42
C MET A 266 -2.78 -0.94 8.69
N LEU A 267 -1.96 -0.63 7.68
CA LEU A 267 -0.90 0.35 7.83
C LEU A 267 -1.45 1.77 7.99
N LYS A 268 -2.54 2.10 7.29
CA LYS A 268 -3.19 3.40 7.37
C LYS A 268 -3.84 3.62 8.73
N GLU A 269 -4.62 2.65 9.21
CA GLU A 269 -5.24 2.64 10.55
C GLU A 269 -4.18 2.94 11.62
N LYS A 270 -3.02 2.27 11.55
CA LYS A 270 -1.91 2.52 12.47
C LYS A 270 -1.35 3.95 12.41
N PHE A 271 -1.38 4.61 11.25
CA PHE A 271 -0.96 6.01 11.14
C PHE A 271 -2.02 7.01 11.59
N GLU A 272 -3.28 6.58 11.69
CA GLU A 272 -4.42 7.36 12.16
C GLU A 272 -4.56 7.28 13.69
N ASP A 273 -4.31 6.10 14.29
CA ASP A 273 -4.35 5.86 15.75
C ASP A 273 -3.20 6.50 16.54
N ASP A 274 -2.09 6.87 15.88
CA ASP A 274 -0.91 7.48 16.52
C ASP A 274 -1.06 9.02 16.77
N HIS A 275 -2.28 9.57 16.72
CA HIS A 275 -2.61 11.00 17.01
C HIS A 275 -3.68 11.18 18.08
#